data_AF-A0A834GR99-F1
#
_entry.id   AF-A0A834GR99-F1
#
_cell.length_a   1.000
_cell.length_b   1.000
_cell.length_c   1.000
_cell.angle_alpha   90.00
_cell.angle_beta   90.00
_cell.angle_gamma   90.00
#
_symmetry.space_group_name_H-M   'P 1'
#
loop_
_entity.id
_entity.type
_entity.pdbx_description
1 polymer ?
#
loop_
_entity_poly.entity_id
_entity_poly.type
_entity_poly.pdbx_seq_one_letter_code
_entity_poly.pdbx_strand_id
1 'polypeptide(L)'
;MKCKDCSGGDFGYRLEDGKPYCNAEKRIGINELEEFHCLRGTISISGLQNVKSSHDALEARIRLQNVKSSHDALEAKISEKRHLERLALKWYSTTEDSQNARDLEVINCPKLIGHLPTKVLSLVVGIEIVDCPKIVASLLMSTSTRKLVLNECQGVQLEGQSVPSVEKLEISGFERLKEFASELVILTNLKELMVEKCPRLYEELSEEMSHCYTSLERLDVSYCERLKSLPLGLFPKLRSVQIWHCTNFETLLIPDGIELQNLTLLESLSIGDCINMFSLPCGGLPAPNLSFLLVDCCEKLEALPEQMHALLPSLQSLVLHNCPKIESFPEGGLPSKLGALDIRNCKKLVGGRRDWGLQTLPSLISFSMFDKSRDVLESFPEEGLLPPTLTFFSFGRLLNLKSLNKRGLQRLGSLDSMLIFDCPQLQSLPKEELPNSLFELQICDCPLLKPRCRREEGEDWHKIAHISFIKIDGEVISE
;
A
#
# COMPACT_ATOMS: atom_id res chain seq x y z
N MET A 1 49.96 -49.39 -34.05
CA MET A 1 51.33 -49.69 -33.58
C MET A 1 51.63 -48.82 -32.36
N LYS A 2 52.18 -49.49 -31.34
CA LYS A 2 52.78 -49.07 -30.04
C LYS A 2 53.00 -47.55 -29.82
N CYS A 3 52.54 -46.91 -28.72
CA CYS A 3 52.72 -47.17 -27.26
C CYS A 3 54.01 -46.52 -26.70
N LYS A 4 53.85 -45.65 -25.67
CA LYS A 4 54.57 -45.63 -24.37
C LYS A 4 54.29 -44.31 -23.64
N ASP A 5 53.57 -44.30 -22.51
CA ASP A 5 53.95 -44.71 -21.14
C ASP A 5 54.77 -43.61 -20.43
N CYS A 6 54.24 -42.95 -19.40
CA CYS A 6 53.86 -43.41 -18.03
C CYS A 6 55.03 -43.35 -17.04
N SER A 7 54.87 -42.53 -16.00
CA SER A 7 55.32 -42.77 -14.61
C SER A 7 54.92 -41.55 -13.78
N GLY A 8 54.15 -41.60 -12.71
CA GLY A 8 53.82 -42.72 -11.82
C GLY A 8 54.04 -42.24 -10.38
N GLY A 9 53.03 -42.40 -9.53
CA GLY A 9 53.05 -42.06 -8.12
C GLY A 9 51.72 -42.43 -7.48
N ASP A 10 51.52 -43.73 -7.26
CA ASP A 10 50.31 -44.39 -6.78
C ASP A 10 50.58 -45.08 -5.43
N PHE A 11 49.60 -45.07 -4.53
CA PHE A 11 49.32 -45.97 -3.39
C PHE A 11 48.03 -45.38 -2.75
N GLY A 12 46.80 -45.90 -2.94
CA GLY A 12 46.25 -47.23 -2.60
C GLY A 12 45.85 -47.24 -1.11
N TYR A 13 44.58 -47.35 -0.65
CA TYR A 13 43.52 -48.38 -0.83
C TYR A 13 42.12 -47.78 -0.50
N ARG A 14 41.04 -47.94 -1.30
CA ARG A 14 39.89 -48.93 -1.24
C ARG A 14 39.16 -48.99 0.12
N LEU A 15 37.82 -48.93 0.30
CA LEU A 15 36.53 -49.01 -0.43
C LEU A 15 35.53 -48.11 0.35
N GLU A 16 34.43 -47.54 -0.14
CA GLU A 16 33.11 -48.15 -0.42
C GLU A 16 32.11 -46.98 -0.63
N ASP A 17 31.09 -47.17 -1.49
CA ASP A 17 29.86 -46.36 -1.66
C ASP A 17 29.98 -44.87 -2.08
N GLY A 18 29.30 -44.36 -3.11
CA GLY A 18 28.03 -44.77 -3.68
C GLY A 18 27.08 -43.57 -3.75
N LYS A 19 27.19 -42.79 -4.85
CA LYS A 19 26.16 -42.00 -5.56
C LYS A 19 26.65 -40.60 -5.98
N PRO A 20 26.57 -40.23 -7.28
CA PRO A 20 26.60 -38.83 -7.65
C PRO A 20 25.36 -38.13 -7.10
N TYR A 21 25.56 -36.99 -6.44
CA TYR A 21 24.49 -36.06 -6.10
C TYR A 21 23.83 -35.55 -7.39
N CYS A 22 22.80 -36.27 -7.85
CA CYS A 22 21.83 -35.73 -8.79
C CYS A 22 20.91 -34.78 -8.01
N ASN A 23 21.26 -33.49 -7.94
CA ASN A 23 20.23 -32.47 -7.79
C ASN A 23 19.50 -32.36 -9.13
N ALA A 24 18.58 -33.30 -9.35
CA ALA A 24 17.63 -33.24 -10.44
C ALA A 24 16.68 -32.06 -10.17
N GLU A 25 17.05 -30.88 -10.66
CA GLU A 25 16.09 -29.80 -10.84
C GLU A 25 14.97 -30.33 -11.74
N LYS A 26 13.80 -30.64 -11.17
CA LYS A 26 12.58 -30.88 -11.94
C LYS A 26 12.23 -29.58 -12.68
N ARG A 27 12.70 -29.49 -13.92
CA ARG A 27 12.34 -28.46 -14.89
C ARG A 27 11.15 -28.98 -15.68
N ILE A 28 10.06 -28.20 -15.67
CA ILE A 28 8.82 -28.52 -16.39
C ILE A 28 9.07 -28.25 -17.87
N GLY A 29 8.90 -29.25 -18.72
CA GLY A 29 8.84 -29.12 -20.18
C GLY A 29 7.51 -28.52 -20.66
N ILE A 30 7.36 -28.29 -21.96
CA ILE A 30 6.04 -27.93 -22.51
C ILE A 30 5.09 -29.15 -22.56
N ASN A 31 5.61 -30.37 -22.31
CA ASN A 31 4.87 -31.64 -22.34
C ASN A 31 3.89 -31.78 -21.17
N GLU A 32 4.16 -31.13 -20.05
CA GLU A 32 3.27 -31.07 -18.89
C GLU A 32 1.99 -30.27 -19.18
N LEU A 33 1.90 -29.58 -20.33
CA LEU A 33 0.66 -28.99 -20.83
C LEU A 33 -0.37 -30.03 -21.33
N GLU A 34 0.05 -31.29 -21.50
CA GLU A 34 -0.82 -32.38 -21.93
C GLU A 34 -1.92 -32.68 -20.87
N GLU A 35 -1.60 -32.48 -19.58
CA GLU A 35 -2.54 -32.66 -18.45
C GLU A 35 -3.67 -31.63 -18.43
N PHE A 36 -3.54 -30.53 -19.18
CA PHE A 36 -4.62 -29.57 -19.34
C PHE A 36 -5.57 -29.99 -20.46
N HIS A 37 -6.29 -31.10 -20.26
CA HIS A 37 -7.26 -31.63 -21.22
C HIS A 37 -8.41 -30.65 -21.54
N CYS A 38 -8.57 -29.61 -20.72
CA CYS A 38 -9.58 -28.56 -20.85
C CYS A 38 -9.04 -27.20 -21.34
N LEU A 39 -7.72 -26.99 -21.46
CA LEU A 39 -7.17 -25.74 -22.02
C LEU A 39 -7.49 -25.71 -23.51
N ARG A 40 -8.14 -24.64 -23.99
CA ARG A 40 -8.31 -24.39 -25.42
C ARG A 40 -8.08 -22.91 -25.74
N GLY A 41 -6.93 -22.49 -26.30
CA GLY A 41 -6.49 -21.31 -27.12
C GLY A 41 -4.98 -21.22 -27.40
N THR A 42 -4.56 -20.08 -27.97
CA THR A 42 -3.17 -19.82 -28.34
C THR A 42 -2.31 -19.67 -27.07
N ILE A 43 -1.22 -20.44 -27.00
CA ILE A 43 -0.22 -20.32 -25.95
C ILE A 43 0.79 -19.25 -26.39
N SER A 44 0.93 -18.19 -25.59
CA SER A 44 1.89 -17.12 -25.84
C SER A 44 3.12 -17.33 -24.97
N ILE A 45 4.19 -17.79 -25.60
CA ILE A 45 5.51 -17.84 -24.99
C ILE A 45 6.19 -16.51 -25.33
N SER A 46 6.44 -15.65 -24.34
CA SER A 46 7.06 -14.34 -24.54
C SER A 46 8.58 -14.46 -24.74
N GLY A 47 9.20 -13.50 -25.44
CA GLY A 47 10.63 -13.54 -25.79
C GLY A 47 10.94 -14.15 -27.16
N LEU A 48 9.92 -14.48 -27.96
CA LEU A 48 10.04 -15.11 -29.29
C LEU A 48 10.17 -14.12 -30.46
N GLN A 49 10.30 -12.81 -30.19
CA GLN A 49 10.26 -11.75 -31.22
C GLN A 49 11.30 -11.86 -32.36
N ASN A 50 12.24 -12.80 -32.28
CA ASN A 50 13.25 -13.07 -33.31
C ASN A 50 13.16 -14.47 -33.95
N VAL A 51 12.12 -15.26 -33.64
CA VAL A 51 11.95 -16.64 -34.15
C VAL A 51 11.05 -16.62 -35.39
N LYS A 52 11.63 -16.74 -36.60
CA LYS A 52 10.89 -16.73 -37.87
C LYS A 52 10.65 -18.13 -38.44
N SER A 53 11.32 -19.15 -37.92
CA SER A 53 11.12 -20.56 -38.26
C SER A 53 11.39 -21.49 -37.07
N SER A 54 10.94 -22.75 -37.14
CA SER A 54 11.24 -23.79 -36.15
C SER A 54 12.74 -24.14 -36.05
N HIS A 55 13.52 -23.79 -37.08
CA HIS A 55 14.98 -23.90 -37.07
C HIS A 55 15.63 -22.74 -36.30
N ASP A 56 15.05 -21.53 -36.39
CA ASP A 56 15.54 -20.35 -35.68
C ASP A 56 15.40 -20.50 -34.16
N ALA A 57 14.43 -21.27 -33.68
CA ALA A 57 14.27 -21.60 -32.27
C ALA A 57 15.38 -22.52 -31.72
N LEU A 58 16.01 -23.31 -32.60
CA LEU A 58 17.11 -24.23 -32.29
C LEU A 58 18.48 -23.54 -32.36
N GLU A 59 18.68 -22.63 -33.31
CA GLU A 59 19.93 -21.86 -33.44
C GLU A 59 19.97 -20.62 -32.54
N ALA A 60 18.83 -19.96 -32.29
CA ALA A 60 18.78 -18.87 -31.35
C ALA A 60 18.82 -19.44 -29.94
N ARG A 61 19.95 -19.25 -29.25
CA ARG A 61 20.14 -19.46 -27.80
C ARG A 61 19.22 -18.57 -26.93
N ILE A 62 17.96 -18.43 -27.30
CA ILE A 62 16.92 -17.70 -26.58
C ILE A 62 16.27 -18.71 -25.65
N ARG A 63 16.73 -18.71 -24.39
CA ARG A 63 16.05 -18.98 -23.10
C ARG A 63 14.74 -19.81 -23.04
N LEU A 64 14.42 -20.66 -24.01
CA LEU A 64 13.36 -21.66 -24.05
C LEU A 64 13.91 -23.01 -23.60
N GLN A 65 14.52 -23.04 -22.42
CA GLN A 65 15.31 -24.20 -21.98
C GLN A 65 14.48 -25.49 -21.76
N ASN A 66 13.16 -25.42 -21.99
CA ASN A 66 12.17 -26.44 -21.65
C ASN A 66 11.26 -26.87 -22.83
N VAL A 67 11.43 -26.31 -24.04
CA VAL A 67 10.79 -26.86 -25.25
C VAL A 67 11.86 -27.66 -25.99
N LYS A 68 11.92 -28.97 -25.77
CA LYS A 68 13.03 -29.80 -26.27
C LYS A 68 12.85 -30.16 -27.74
N SER A 69 11.63 -30.11 -28.28
CA SER A 69 11.38 -30.31 -29.70
C SER A 69 10.02 -29.75 -30.16
N SER A 70 9.81 -29.67 -31.49
CA SER A 70 8.49 -29.41 -32.07
C SER A 70 7.46 -30.52 -31.77
N HIS A 71 7.92 -31.71 -31.38
CA HIS A 71 7.06 -32.82 -30.94
C HIS A 71 6.37 -32.48 -29.62
N ASP A 72 7.08 -31.84 -28.70
CA ASP A 72 6.56 -31.41 -27.41
C ASP A 72 5.40 -30.41 -27.56
N ALA A 73 5.50 -29.49 -28.53
CA ALA A 73 4.44 -28.55 -28.89
C ALA A 73 3.25 -29.22 -29.61
N LEU A 74 3.50 -30.29 -30.36
CA LEU A 74 2.49 -31.12 -31.02
C LEU A 74 1.72 -32.00 -30.02
N GLU A 75 2.41 -32.61 -29.05
CA GLU A 75 1.80 -33.38 -27.95
C GLU A 75 0.93 -32.49 -27.06
N ALA A 76 1.37 -31.26 -26.79
CA ALA A 76 0.56 -30.26 -26.11
C ALA A 76 -0.65 -29.78 -26.94
N LYS A 77 -0.86 -30.23 -28.19
CA LYS A 77 -2.02 -29.91 -29.05
C LYS A 77 -2.37 -28.42 -29.13
N ILE A 78 -1.36 -27.55 -29.15
CA ILE A 78 -1.53 -26.09 -29.05
C ILE A 78 -2.40 -25.51 -30.18
N SER A 79 -2.44 -26.14 -31.34
CA SER A 79 -3.27 -25.74 -32.49
C SER A 79 -4.77 -26.02 -32.33
N GLU A 80 -5.16 -26.96 -31.47
CA GLU A 80 -6.57 -27.29 -31.19
C GLU A 80 -7.16 -26.38 -30.11
N LYS A 81 -6.28 -25.70 -29.41
CA LYS A 81 -6.60 -24.77 -28.36
C LYS A 81 -7.00 -23.44 -29.05
N ARG A 82 -8.30 -23.07 -29.11
CA ARG A 82 -8.82 -21.86 -29.84
C ARG A 82 -9.45 -20.68 -29.04
N HIS A 83 -9.48 -20.70 -27.69
CA HIS A 83 -10.18 -19.73 -26.80
C HIS A 83 -9.41 -19.15 -25.56
N LEU A 84 -8.20 -19.62 -25.27
CA LEU A 84 -7.09 -19.06 -24.48
C LEU A 84 -6.47 -17.89 -25.25
N GLU A 85 -6.39 -16.72 -24.61
CA GLU A 85 -5.69 -15.58 -25.17
C GLU A 85 -4.24 -15.50 -24.66
N ARG A 86 -4.00 -15.85 -23.39
CA ARG A 86 -2.65 -15.86 -22.82
C ARG A 86 -2.50 -16.84 -21.65
N LEU A 87 -1.50 -17.71 -21.77
CA LEU A 87 -0.99 -18.58 -20.70
C LEU A 87 0.53 -18.45 -20.70
N ALA A 88 1.11 -18.01 -19.59
CA ALA A 88 2.54 -17.80 -19.46
C ALA A 88 3.10 -18.46 -18.20
N LEU A 89 4.18 -19.20 -18.35
CA LEU A 89 5.04 -19.63 -17.25
C LEU A 89 6.27 -18.74 -17.25
N LYS A 90 6.38 -17.87 -16.26
CA LYS A 90 7.48 -16.91 -16.13
C LYS A 90 8.51 -17.43 -15.14
N TRP A 91 9.76 -17.26 -15.52
CA TRP A 91 10.92 -17.70 -14.75
C TRP A 91 11.82 -16.49 -14.56
N TYR A 92 11.93 -16.02 -13.32
CA TYR A 92 12.80 -14.90 -13.00
C TYR A 92 14.08 -15.42 -12.36
N SER A 93 15.22 -15.03 -12.91
CA SER A 93 16.52 -15.11 -12.24
C SER A 93 17.03 -13.69 -12.05
N THR A 94 16.60 -13.03 -10.98
CA THR A 94 17.22 -11.78 -10.59
C THR A 94 17.60 -11.82 -9.12
N THR A 95 18.79 -11.28 -8.92
CA THR A 95 19.69 -11.34 -7.77
C THR A 95 19.05 -11.10 -6.40
N GLU A 96 19.58 -11.90 -5.47
CA GLU A 96 19.80 -11.69 -4.04
C GLU A 96 18.82 -12.17 -2.96
N ASP A 97 17.56 -12.54 -3.20
CA ASP A 97 16.79 -13.18 -2.09
C ASP A 97 15.65 -14.15 -2.47
N SER A 98 15.50 -14.55 -3.74
CA SER A 98 14.49 -15.55 -4.11
C SER A 98 15.10 -16.71 -4.88
N GLN A 99 14.96 -17.91 -4.33
CA GLN A 99 15.16 -19.16 -5.08
C GLN A 99 14.23 -19.11 -6.31
N ASN A 100 14.81 -18.98 -7.51
CA ASN A 100 14.16 -19.16 -8.83
C ASN A 100 12.62 -19.08 -8.80
N ALA A 101 12.06 -17.89 -8.58
CA ALA A 101 10.60 -17.72 -8.52
C ALA A 101 9.99 -18.12 -9.86
N ARG A 102 9.05 -19.06 -9.82
CA ARG A 102 8.30 -19.56 -10.97
C ARG A 102 6.87 -19.06 -10.82
N ASP A 103 6.44 -18.22 -11.75
CA ASP A 103 5.10 -17.65 -11.73
C ASP A 103 4.26 -18.23 -12.88
N LEU A 104 3.01 -18.56 -12.57
CA LEU A 104 2.02 -19.00 -13.55
C LEU A 104 1.01 -17.88 -13.76
N GLU A 105 0.90 -17.37 -14.98
CA GLU A 105 -0.12 -16.40 -15.39
C GLU A 105 -1.11 -17.06 -16.35
N VAL A 106 -2.40 -16.97 -16.00
CA VAL A 106 -3.53 -17.45 -16.80
C VAL A 106 -4.47 -16.27 -17.02
N ILE A 107 -4.52 -15.71 -18.23
CA ILE A 107 -5.22 -14.44 -18.49
C ILE A 107 -6.22 -14.63 -19.65
N ASN A 108 -7.43 -14.09 -19.49
CA ASN A 108 -8.50 -14.09 -20.49
C ASN A 108 -8.78 -15.50 -21.05
N CYS A 109 -9.08 -16.44 -20.15
CA CYS A 109 -9.37 -17.82 -20.52
C CYS A 109 -10.84 -18.20 -20.16
N PRO A 110 -11.86 -17.60 -20.81
CA PRO A 110 -13.25 -17.68 -20.38
C PRO A 110 -13.92 -19.05 -20.56
N LYS A 111 -13.28 -19.95 -21.31
CA LYS A 111 -13.75 -21.35 -21.50
C LYS A 111 -12.92 -22.37 -20.73
N LEU A 112 -11.92 -21.94 -19.96
CA LEU A 112 -11.14 -22.83 -19.10
C LEU A 112 -12.04 -23.29 -17.96
N ILE A 113 -12.30 -24.60 -17.89
CA ILE A 113 -13.18 -25.24 -16.92
C ILE A 113 -12.37 -26.33 -16.19
N GLY A 114 -12.61 -26.47 -14.89
CA GLY A 114 -11.94 -27.46 -14.04
C GLY A 114 -10.70 -26.90 -13.34
N HIS A 115 -9.84 -27.80 -12.87
CA HIS A 115 -8.68 -27.49 -12.03
C HIS A 115 -7.42 -27.19 -12.84
N LEU A 116 -6.52 -26.40 -12.27
CA LEU A 116 -5.15 -26.29 -12.76
C LEU A 116 -4.37 -27.59 -12.45
N PRO A 117 -3.48 -28.07 -13.34
CA PRO A 117 -2.74 -29.29 -13.14
C PRO A 117 -1.83 -29.22 -11.92
N THR A 118 -2.00 -30.20 -11.04
CA THR A 118 -1.34 -30.29 -9.73
C THR A 118 0.18 -30.33 -9.82
N LYS A 119 0.74 -30.95 -10.88
CA LYS A 119 2.21 -30.99 -11.10
C LYS A 119 2.80 -29.61 -11.39
N VAL A 120 2.11 -28.79 -12.19
CA VAL A 120 2.53 -27.41 -12.47
C VAL A 120 2.41 -26.57 -11.20
N LEU A 121 1.29 -26.70 -10.48
CA LEU A 121 1.05 -26.00 -9.22
C LEU A 121 2.11 -26.29 -8.14
N SER A 122 2.60 -27.53 -8.05
CA SER A 122 3.57 -27.94 -7.02
C SER A 122 4.95 -27.25 -7.11
N LEU A 123 5.25 -26.63 -8.26
CA LEU A 123 6.55 -26.03 -8.54
C LEU A 123 6.49 -24.50 -8.61
N VAL A 124 5.30 -23.89 -8.67
CA VAL A 124 5.14 -22.43 -8.82
C VAL A 124 4.98 -21.72 -7.48
N VAL A 125 5.65 -20.58 -7.35
CA VAL A 125 5.67 -19.74 -6.15
C VAL A 125 4.58 -18.66 -6.24
N GLY A 126 4.34 -18.13 -7.44
CA GLY A 126 3.25 -17.19 -7.73
C GLY A 126 2.25 -17.77 -8.72
N ILE A 127 0.96 -17.53 -8.48
CA ILE A 127 -0.11 -17.83 -9.44
C ILE A 127 -0.93 -16.56 -9.62
N GLU A 128 -1.15 -16.18 -10.87
CA GLU A 128 -2.02 -15.09 -11.26
C GLU A 128 -3.04 -15.59 -12.28
N ILE A 129 -4.32 -15.43 -11.95
CA ILE A 129 -5.44 -15.81 -12.81
C ILE A 129 -6.32 -14.58 -13.01
N VAL A 130 -6.51 -14.16 -14.26
CA VAL A 130 -7.24 -12.93 -14.61
C VAL A 130 -8.28 -13.26 -15.68
N ASP A 131 -9.51 -12.77 -15.52
CA ASP A 131 -10.59 -12.91 -16.51
C ASP A 131 -10.85 -14.37 -16.92
N CYS A 132 -10.87 -15.26 -15.93
CA CYS A 132 -11.12 -16.70 -16.10
C CYS A 132 -12.37 -17.15 -15.32
N PRO A 133 -13.59 -16.70 -15.67
CA PRO A 133 -14.78 -16.85 -14.84
C PRO A 133 -15.26 -18.30 -14.62
N LYS A 134 -14.83 -19.26 -15.46
CA LYS A 134 -15.26 -20.66 -15.39
C LYS A 134 -14.24 -21.60 -14.75
N ILE A 135 -13.07 -21.08 -14.37
CA ILE A 135 -12.03 -21.90 -13.76
C ILE A 135 -12.49 -22.30 -12.36
N VAL A 136 -12.54 -23.59 -12.07
CA VAL A 136 -12.76 -24.09 -10.71
C VAL A 136 -11.37 -24.40 -10.19
N ALA A 137 -10.62 -23.36 -9.81
CA ALA A 137 -9.28 -23.58 -9.29
C ALA A 137 -9.42 -24.32 -7.96
N SER A 138 -9.11 -25.62 -7.97
CA SER A 138 -8.82 -26.32 -6.73
C SER A 138 -7.33 -26.22 -6.50
N LEU A 139 -6.93 -25.29 -5.64
CA LEU A 139 -5.53 -25.05 -5.29
C LEU A 139 -4.98 -26.12 -4.34
N LEU A 140 -5.84 -27.10 -3.99
CA LEU A 140 -5.71 -28.23 -3.06
C LEU A 140 -4.37 -28.99 -2.98
N MET A 141 -3.42 -28.76 -3.88
CA MET A 141 -2.16 -29.51 -3.94
C MET A 141 -0.91 -28.63 -4.14
N SER A 142 -1.06 -27.30 -4.18
CA SER A 142 0.13 -26.45 -4.22
C SER A 142 0.74 -26.33 -2.83
N THR A 143 1.92 -26.92 -2.65
CA THR A 143 2.71 -26.81 -1.42
C THR A 143 3.73 -25.67 -1.48
N SER A 144 3.92 -25.06 -2.66
CA SER A 144 4.98 -24.09 -2.92
C SER A 144 4.46 -22.68 -3.21
N THR A 145 3.18 -22.52 -3.54
CA THR A 145 2.61 -21.21 -3.88
C THR A 145 2.51 -20.34 -2.64
N ARG A 146 3.20 -19.21 -2.68
CA ARG A 146 3.19 -18.17 -1.64
C ARG A 146 2.38 -16.95 -2.03
N LYS A 147 2.30 -16.64 -3.33
CA LYS A 147 1.50 -15.52 -3.86
C LYS A 147 0.39 -16.05 -4.76
N LEU A 148 -0.84 -15.61 -4.52
CA LEU A 148 -2.00 -15.93 -5.33
C LEU A 148 -2.75 -14.65 -5.69
N VAL A 149 -2.95 -14.42 -6.98
CA VAL A 149 -3.71 -13.30 -7.54
C VAL A 149 -4.88 -13.86 -8.33
N LEU A 150 -6.10 -13.45 -8.02
CA LEU A 150 -7.31 -13.87 -8.69
C LEU A 150 -8.15 -12.64 -9.05
N ASN A 151 -8.35 -12.40 -10.34
CA ASN A 151 -9.11 -11.25 -10.84
C ASN A 151 -10.23 -11.74 -11.76
N GLU A 152 -11.48 -11.32 -11.49
CA GLU A 152 -12.67 -11.71 -12.24
C GLU A 152 -12.86 -13.24 -12.38
N CYS A 153 -12.45 -13.98 -11.33
CA CYS A 153 -12.39 -15.44 -11.32
C CYS A 153 -13.57 -16.08 -10.56
N GLN A 154 -14.80 -15.90 -11.07
CA GLN A 154 -16.03 -16.30 -10.38
C GLN A 154 -16.16 -17.79 -10.07
N GLY A 155 -15.48 -18.66 -10.83
CA GLY A 155 -15.53 -20.11 -10.68
C GLY A 155 -14.70 -20.65 -9.51
N VAL A 156 -13.78 -19.86 -8.95
CA VAL A 156 -12.87 -20.30 -7.90
C VAL A 156 -13.63 -20.41 -6.58
N GLN A 157 -13.45 -21.53 -5.89
CA GLN A 157 -13.99 -21.78 -4.56
C GLN A 157 -12.82 -21.91 -3.59
N LEU A 158 -12.73 -20.98 -2.62
CA LEU A 158 -11.73 -21.03 -1.55
C LEU A 158 -12.24 -21.87 -0.35
N GLU A 159 -13.56 -21.98 -0.20
CA GLU A 159 -14.20 -22.80 0.84
C GLU A 159 -13.76 -24.28 0.77
N GLY A 160 -13.39 -24.84 1.92
CA GLY A 160 -13.02 -26.25 2.08
C GLY A 160 -11.66 -26.67 1.51
N GLN A 161 -10.82 -25.74 1.02
CA GLN A 161 -9.55 -26.07 0.36
C GLN A 161 -8.31 -25.64 1.16
N SER A 162 -7.54 -26.60 1.69
CA SER A 162 -6.29 -26.32 2.41
C SER A 162 -5.16 -25.95 1.45
N VAL A 163 -4.73 -24.68 1.47
CA VAL A 163 -3.53 -24.19 0.79
C VAL A 163 -2.63 -23.51 1.83
N PRO A 164 -1.99 -24.27 2.72
CA PRO A 164 -1.31 -23.70 3.88
C PRO A 164 -0.09 -22.86 3.49
N SER A 165 0.46 -22.95 2.26
CA SER A 165 1.67 -22.21 1.90
C SER A 165 1.45 -20.75 1.47
N VAL A 166 0.21 -20.34 1.22
CA VAL A 166 -0.08 -18.99 0.69
C VAL A 166 0.15 -17.95 1.78
N GLU A 167 1.05 -17.01 1.50
CA GLU A 167 1.38 -15.89 2.38
C GLU A 167 0.75 -14.58 1.90
N LYS A 168 0.51 -14.44 0.59
CA LYS A 168 -0.11 -13.26 -0.03
C LYS A 168 -1.26 -13.66 -0.96
N LEU A 169 -2.44 -13.08 -0.72
CA LEU A 169 -3.63 -13.24 -1.54
C LEU A 169 -4.14 -11.89 -2.03
N GLU A 170 -4.30 -11.76 -3.36
CA GLU A 170 -4.94 -10.62 -4.00
C GLU A 170 -6.19 -11.14 -4.73
N ILE A 171 -7.37 -10.64 -4.37
CA ILE A 171 -8.65 -11.01 -5.00
C ILE A 171 -9.35 -9.75 -5.50
N SER A 172 -9.78 -9.77 -6.77
CA SER A 172 -10.46 -8.65 -7.41
C SER A 172 -11.69 -9.11 -8.18
N GLY A 173 -12.81 -8.41 -8.03
CA GLY A 173 -14.04 -8.68 -8.79
C GLY A 173 -14.81 -9.92 -8.30
N PHE A 174 -14.55 -10.47 -7.11
CA PHE A 174 -15.19 -11.72 -6.67
C PHE A 174 -16.66 -11.49 -6.25
N GLU A 175 -17.62 -11.95 -7.05
CA GLU A 175 -19.06 -11.84 -6.72
C GLU A 175 -19.51 -12.83 -5.64
N ARG A 176 -18.69 -13.83 -5.33
CA ARG A 176 -19.03 -14.88 -4.37
C ARG A 176 -18.54 -14.61 -2.96
N LEU A 177 -17.47 -13.84 -2.80
CA LEU A 177 -16.90 -13.50 -1.50
C LEU A 177 -17.95 -12.75 -0.69
N LYS A 178 -18.47 -13.41 0.34
CA LYS A 178 -19.47 -12.86 1.24
C LYS A 178 -18.84 -12.31 2.49
N GLU A 179 -17.91 -13.04 3.08
CA GLU A 179 -17.24 -12.68 4.33
C GLU A 179 -15.80 -13.16 4.26
N PHE A 180 -14.89 -12.52 5.00
CA PHE A 180 -13.54 -13.06 5.16
C PHE A 180 -13.67 -14.40 5.90
N ALA A 181 -14.32 -14.34 7.07
CA ALA A 181 -14.52 -15.35 8.09
C ALA A 181 -14.46 -16.83 7.64
N SER A 182 -15.51 -17.31 6.98
CA SER A 182 -15.63 -18.72 6.60
C SER A 182 -14.79 -19.09 5.37
N GLU A 183 -14.50 -18.12 4.51
CA GLU A 183 -13.88 -18.38 3.21
C GLU A 183 -12.34 -18.39 3.27
N LEU A 184 -11.73 -17.64 4.19
CA LEU A 184 -10.27 -17.44 4.25
C LEU A 184 -9.57 -18.05 5.48
N VAL A 185 -10.31 -18.53 6.50
CA VAL A 185 -9.76 -19.23 7.69
C VAL A 185 -8.80 -20.37 7.34
N ILE A 186 -8.97 -20.95 6.16
CA ILE A 186 -8.22 -22.11 5.70
C ILE A 186 -6.77 -21.73 5.29
N LEU A 187 -6.50 -20.45 5.05
CA LEU A 187 -5.19 -19.92 4.68
C LEU A 187 -4.38 -19.55 5.93
N THR A 188 -3.95 -20.56 6.67
CA THR A 188 -3.35 -20.38 8.00
C THR A 188 -2.02 -19.61 8.03
N ASN A 189 -1.30 -19.49 6.91
CA ASN A 189 -0.07 -18.69 6.81
C ASN A 189 -0.25 -17.35 6.07
N LEU A 190 -1.49 -16.94 5.79
CA LEU A 190 -1.77 -15.70 5.08
C LEU A 190 -1.32 -14.48 5.90
N LYS A 191 -0.36 -13.73 5.37
CA LYS A 191 0.17 -12.50 5.97
C LYS A 191 -0.38 -11.25 5.32
N GLU A 192 -0.67 -11.29 4.02
CA GLU A 192 -1.15 -10.15 3.25
C GLU A 192 -2.40 -10.51 2.46
N LEU A 193 -3.46 -9.74 2.66
CA LEU A 193 -4.72 -9.88 1.95
C LEU A 193 -5.10 -8.54 1.30
N MET A 194 -5.31 -8.57 -0.01
CA MET A 194 -5.84 -7.44 -0.79
C MET A 194 -7.16 -7.87 -1.42
N VAL A 195 -8.21 -7.11 -1.17
CA VAL A 195 -9.56 -7.37 -1.68
C VAL A 195 -10.08 -6.14 -2.40
N GLU A 196 -10.31 -6.26 -3.70
CA GLU A 196 -10.77 -5.17 -4.54
C GLU A 196 -12.10 -5.53 -5.23
N LYS A 197 -13.04 -4.59 -5.35
CA LYS A 197 -14.25 -4.76 -6.18
C LYS A 197 -15.04 -6.04 -5.87
N CYS A 198 -15.15 -6.44 -4.61
CA CYS A 198 -15.95 -7.60 -4.20
C CYS A 198 -17.36 -7.14 -3.80
N PRO A 199 -18.37 -7.18 -4.69
CA PRO A 199 -19.64 -6.50 -4.47
C PRO A 199 -20.54 -7.19 -3.44
N ARG A 200 -20.21 -8.42 -3.02
CA ARG A 200 -20.96 -9.17 -2.01
C ARG A 200 -20.31 -9.20 -0.64
N LEU A 201 -19.11 -8.65 -0.49
CA LEU A 201 -18.40 -8.63 0.77
C LEU A 201 -19.18 -7.81 1.81
N TYR A 202 -19.59 -8.48 2.87
CA TYR A 202 -20.16 -7.93 4.09
C TYR A 202 -19.48 -8.64 5.26
N GLU A 203 -19.03 -7.89 6.27
CA GLU A 203 -18.50 -8.52 7.49
C GLU A 203 -19.41 -8.13 8.64
N GLU A 204 -20.04 -9.13 9.28
CA GLU A 204 -20.83 -8.95 10.49
C GLU A 204 -20.20 -9.77 11.61
N LEU A 205 -20.22 -9.24 12.83
CA LEU A 205 -19.73 -9.96 14.00
C LEU A 205 -20.64 -11.15 14.27
N SER A 206 -20.10 -12.37 14.20
CA SER A 206 -20.72 -13.55 14.81
C SER A 206 -19.87 -14.01 16.00
N GLU A 207 -20.53 -14.46 17.08
CA GLU A 207 -19.88 -14.85 18.35
C GLU A 207 -18.83 -15.96 18.17
N GLU A 208 -18.92 -16.72 17.07
CA GLU A 208 -18.07 -17.86 16.74
C GLU A 208 -16.70 -17.47 16.13
N MET A 209 -16.50 -16.19 15.80
CA MET A 209 -15.43 -15.74 14.89
C MET A 209 -14.17 -15.15 15.54
N SER A 210 -14.10 -15.16 16.87
CA SER A 210 -13.11 -14.41 17.66
C SER A 210 -11.61 -14.76 17.44
N HIS A 211 -11.27 -15.75 16.60
CA HIS A 211 -9.90 -16.28 16.48
C HIS A 211 -9.43 -16.60 15.05
N CYS A 212 -10.09 -16.07 14.02
CA CYS A 212 -9.99 -16.63 12.66
C CYS A 212 -8.76 -16.22 11.82
N TYR A 213 -8.00 -15.18 12.19
CA TYR A 213 -6.85 -14.70 11.39
C TYR A 213 -5.55 -14.54 12.19
N THR A 214 -5.00 -15.67 12.63
CA THR A 214 -3.82 -15.68 13.52
C THR A 214 -2.48 -15.31 12.86
N SER A 215 -2.45 -15.10 11.54
CA SER A 215 -1.24 -14.80 10.77
C SER A 215 -1.30 -13.51 9.95
N LEU A 216 -2.48 -12.90 9.77
CA LEU A 216 -2.64 -11.75 8.89
C LEU A 216 -1.98 -10.50 9.48
N GLU A 217 -1.06 -9.90 8.73
CA GLU A 217 -0.29 -8.72 9.10
C GLU A 217 -0.72 -7.48 8.30
N ARG A 218 -1.20 -7.64 7.06
CA ARG A 218 -1.66 -6.54 6.20
C ARG A 218 -3.01 -6.86 5.56
N LEU A 219 -3.95 -5.92 5.66
CA LEU A 219 -5.25 -5.99 5.03
C LEU A 219 -5.49 -4.72 4.21
N ASP A 220 -5.76 -4.88 2.92
CA ASP A 220 -6.17 -3.82 2.00
C ASP A 220 -7.54 -4.17 1.43
N VAL A 221 -8.52 -3.28 1.58
CA VAL A 221 -9.86 -3.46 1.06
C VAL A 221 -10.25 -2.24 0.26
N SER A 222 -10.59 -2.42 -1.02
CA SER A 222 -11.00 -1.32 -1.88
C SER A 222 -12.22 -1.62 -2.74
N TYR A 223 -13.01 -0.59 -3.05
CA TYR A 223 -14.18 -0.68 -3.92
C TYR A 223 -15.20 -1.77 -3.52
N CYS A 224 -15.32 -2.08 -2.23
CA CYS A 224 -16.22 -3.11 -1.70
C CYS A 224 -17.52 -2.48 -1.18
N GLU A 225 -18.49 -2.31 -2.08
CA GLU A 225 -19.68 -1.48 -1.82
C GLU A 225 -20.68 -2.04 -0.80
N ARG A 226 -20.56 -3.29 -0.35
CA ARG A 226 -21.43 -3.84 0.71
C ARG A 226 -20.78 -3.88 2.08
N LEU A 227 -19.48 -3.58 2.16
CA LEU A 227 -18.76 -3.57 3.42
C LEU A 227 -19.18 -2.35 4.22
N LYS A 228 -19.94 -2.56 5.29
CA LYS A 228 -20.40 -1.51 6.20
C LYS A 228 -19.47 -1.30 7.37
N SER A 229 -18.88 -2.36 7.89
CA SER A 229 -18.00 -2.29 9.03
C SER A 229 -16.91 -3.34 8.95
N LEU A 230 -15.81 -3.10 9.66
CA LEU A 230 -14.72 -4.05 9.75
C LEU A 230 -14.35 -4.28 11.22
N PRO A 231 -14.58 -5.49 11.76
CA PRO A 231 -14.16 -5.85 13.10
C PRO A 231 -12.66 -6.14 13.16
N LEU A 232 -11.88 -5.19 13.69
CA LEU A 232 -10.42 -5.33 13.78
C LEU A 232 -9.98 -6.43 14.76
N GLY A 233 -10.85 -6.76 15.73
CA GLY A 233 -10.60 -7.82 16.71
C GLY A 233 -10.40 -9.22 16.12
N LEU A 234 -10.81 -9.44 14.85
CA LEU A 234 -10.63 -10.72 14.15
C LEU A 234 -9.17 -11.00 13.75
N PHE A 235 -8.31 -9.98 13.76
CA PHE A 235 -6.96 -10.02 13.18
C PHE A 235 -5.88 -9.71 14.24
N PRO A 236 -5.54 -10.65 15.13
CA PRO A 236 -4.64 -10.41 16.27
C PRO A 236 -3.19 -10.04 15.91
N LYS A 237 -2.74 -10.27 14.66
CA LYS A 237 -1.38 -9.90 14.20
C LYS A 237 -1.34 -8.73 13.23
N LEU A 238 -2.47 -8.04 13.06
CA LEU A 238 -2.60 -7.00 12.04
C LEU A 238 -1.70 -5.82 12.37
N ARG A 239 -0.82 -5.46 11.42
CA ARG A 239 0.09 -4.31 11.49
C ARG A 239 -0.38 -3.16 10.63
N SER A 240 -1.02 -3.44 9.50
CA SER A 240 -1.44 -2.42 8.53
C SER A 240 -2.85 -2.68 8.01
N VAL A 241 -3.68 -1.65 8.03
CA VAL A 241 -5.03 -1.67 7.43
C VAL A 241 -5.20 -0.51 6.48
N GLN A 242 -5.69 -0.81 5.28
CA GLN A 242 -6.07 0.18 4.27
C GLN A 242 -7.50 -0.10 3.80
N ILE A 243 -8.36 0.93 3.82
CA ILE A 243 -9.73 0.85 3.31
C ILE A 243 -9.97 2.03 2.36
N TRP A 244 -10.21 1.76 1.08
CA TRP A 244 -10.31 2.80 0.05
C TRP A 244 -11.55 2.65 -0.84
N HIS A 245 -12.25 3.75 -1.12
CA HIS A 245 -13.38 3.76 -2.06
C HIS A 245 -14.51 2.76 -1.71
N CYS A 246 -14.67 2.39 -0.44
CA CYS A 246 -15.80 1.56 0.02
C CYS A 246 -16.95 2.50 0.42
N THR A 247 -17.87 2.82 -0.51
CA THR A 247 -18.77 3.97 -0.29
C THR A 247 -19.78 3.76 0.83
N ASN A 248 -20.22 2.52 1.09
CA ASN A 248 -21.13 2.18 2.19
C ASN A 248 -20.41 1.83 3.51
N PHE A 249 -19.09 1.99 3.58
CA PHE A 249 -18.36 1.78 4.82
C PHE A 249 -18.74 2.87 5.84
N GLU A 250 -19.14 2.44 7.02
CA GLU A 250 -19.73 3.26 8.08
C GLU A 250 -18.77 3.43 9.27
N THR A 251 -18.11 2.35 9.74
CA THR A 251 -17.26 2.38 10.95
C THR A 251 -16.32 1.17 11.10
N LEU A 252 -15.31 1.29 11.97
CA LEU A 252 -14.51 0.16 12.46
C LEU A 252 -15.13 -0.39 13.75
N LEU A 253 -15.17 -1.71 13.90
CA LEU A 253 -15.69 -2.36 15.10
C LEU A 253 -14.56 -2.87 15.98
N ILE A 254 -14.68 -2.61 17.28
CA ILE A 254 -13.81 -3.16 18.32
C ILE A 254 -14.74 -3.95 19.24
N PRO A 255 -14.68 -5.29 19.22
CA PRO A 255 -15.59 -6.11 20.03
C PRO A 255 -15.34 -5.90 21.52
N ASP A 256 -16.41 -5.67 22.28
CA ASP A 256 -16.36 -5.63 23.74
C ASP A 256 -16.01 -7.02 24.29
N GLY A 257 -15.04 -7.09 25.23
CA GLY A 257 -14.71 -8.34 25.92
C GLY A 257 -13.75 -9.29 25.21
N ILE A 258 -13.31 -9.00 23.98
CA ILE A 258 -12.08 -9.60 23.44
C ILE A 258 -10.92 -8.82 24.05
N GLU A 259 -9.96 -9.54 24.65
CA GLU A 259 -8.81 -8.94 25.31
C GLU A 259 -8.24 -7.81 24.44
N LEU A 260 -8.09 -6.62 25.03
CA LEU A 260 -7.51 -5.39 24.45
C LEU A 260 -6.10 -5.58 23.84
N GLN A 261 -5.59 -6.81 23.80
CA GLN A 261 -4.28 -7.21 23.28
C GLN A 261 -4.23 -7.29 21.76
N ASN A 262 -5.35 -7.42 21.04
CA ASN A 262 -5.32 -7.72 19.59
C ASN A 262 -4.87 -6.55 18.69
N LEU A 263 -5.00 -5.29 19.12
CA LEU A 263 -4.55 -4.13 18.33
C LEU A 263 -3.16 -3.63 18.73
N THR A 264 -2.47 -4.35 19.64
CA THR A 264 -1.14 -3.96 20.09
C THR A 264 -0.10 -3.98 18.97
N LEU A 265 -0.32 -4.74 17.89
CA LEU A 265 0.60 -4.81 16.76
C LEU A 265 0.26 -3.84 15.63
N LEU A 266 -0.88 -3.14 15.68
CA LEU A 266 -1.30 -2.24 14.63
C LEU A 266 -0.38 -1.01 14.59
N GLU A 267 0.28 -0.79 13.45
CA GLU A 267 1.28 0.26 13.22
C GLU A 267 0.78 1.35 12.26
N SER A 268 -0.12 0.98 11.32
CA SER A 268 -0.64 1.88 10.29
C SER A 268 -2.12 1.64 10.00
N LEU A 269 -2.90 2.71 9.98
CA LEU A 269 -4.31 2.71 9.61
C LEU A 269 -4.58 3.83 8.59
N SER A 270 -5.07 3.47 7.41
CA SER A 270 -5.44 4.41 6.35
C SER A 270 -6.87 4.15 5.90
N ILE A 271 -7.71 5.18 5.90
CA ILE A 271 -9.06 5.12 5.38
C ILE A 271 -9.27 6.27 4.42
N GLY A 272 -9.77 5.99 3.22
CA GLY A 272 -9.91 6.98 2.17
C GLY A 272 -11.13 6.79 1.29
N ASP A 273 -11.76 7.89 0.87
CA ASP A 273 -12.90 7.89 -0.05
C ASP A 273 -14.09 7.01 0.44
N CYS A 274 -14.22 6.82 1.75
CA CYS A 274 -15.35 6.16 2.41
C CYS A 274 -16.41 7.20 2.79
N ILE A 275 -17.22 7.61 1.82
CA ILE A 275 -18.13 8.77 1.95
C ILE A 275 -19.23 8.61 3.00
N ASN A 276 -19.66 7.38 3.34
CA ASN A 276 -20.66 7.13 4.37
C ASN A 276 -20.08 6.94 5.78
N MET A 277 -18.75 6.95 5.93
CA MET A 277 -18.11 6.74 7.23
C MET A 277 -18.45 7.90 8.15
N PHE A 278 -19.11 7.61 9.27
CA PHE A 278 -19.56 8.64 10.21
C PHE A 278 -18.76 8.64 11.51
N SER A 279 -18.13 7.52 11.87
CA SER A 279 -17.33 7.40 13.08
C SER A 279 -16.11 6.51 12.91
N LEU A 280 -15.03 6.90 13.58
CA LEU A 280 -14.03 5.95 14.08
C LEU A 280 -14.52 5.40 15.44
N PRO A 281 -13.94 4.31 15.98
CA PRO A 281 -14.41 3.69 17.21
C PRO A 281 -14.59 4.71 18.35
N CYS A 282 -15.85 5.00 18.72
CA CYS A 282 -16.19 6.11 19.61
C CYS A 282 -15.65 5.91 21.03
N GLY A 283 -15.59 4.66 21.50
CA GLY A 283 -14.97 4.30 22.79
C GLY A 283 -13.45 4.39 22.81
N GLY A 284 -12.84 4.90 21.73
CA GLY A 284 -11.41 4.99 21.53
C GLY A 284 -10.85 3.85 20.68
N LEU A 285 -9.63 4.06 20.16
CA LEU A 285 -8.88 3.07 19.39
C LEU A 285 -7.66 2.62 20.22
N PRO A 286 -7.72 1.48 20.94
CA PRO A 286 -6.64 0.99 21.81
C PRO A 286 -5.52 0.35 20.98
N ALA A 287 -4.84 1.15 20.17
CA ALA A 287 -3.74 0.72 19.30
C ALA A 287 -2.42 1.39 19.74
N PRO A 288 -1.75 0.86 20.79
CA PRO A 288 -0.64 1.55 21.45
C PRO A 288 0.62 1.71 20.58
N ASN A 289 0.78 0.89 19.54
CA ASN A 289 1.90 0.96 18.60
C ASN A 289 1.54 1.63 17.27
N LEU A 290 0.32 2.17 17.14
CA LEU A 290 -0.10 2.87 15.92
C LEU A 290 0.79 4.10 15.73
N SER A 291 1.52 4.14 14.62
CA SER A 291 2.47 5.19 14.28
C SER A 291 1.95 6.15 13.22
N PHE A 292 1.03 5.67 12.37
CA PHE A 292 0.47 6.40 11.24
C PHE A 292 -1.06 6.26 11.19
N LEU A 293 -1.75 7.40 11.14
CA LEU A 293 -3.20 7.46 10.91
C LEU A 293 -3.50 8.43 9.76
N LEU A 294 -4.13 7.92 8.70
CA LEU A 294 -4.63 8.71 7.59
C LEU A 294 -6.14 8.55 7.45
N VAL A 295 -6.83 9.68 7.33
CA VAL A 295 -8.24 9.75 6.94
C VAL A 295 -8.37 10.74 5.80
N ASP A 296 -8.84 10.28 4.64
CA ASP A 296 -9.05 11.10 3.44
C ASP A 296 -10.47 10.95 2.89
N CYS A 297 -11.05 12.03 2.38
CA CYS A 297 -12.36 12.04 1.70
C CYS A 297 -13.51 11.34 2.47
N CYS A 298 -13.50 11.38 3.80
CA CYS A 298 -14.57 10.86 4.64
C CYS A 298 -15.58 11.97 5.00
N GLU A 299 -16.49 12.28 4.07
CA GLU A 299 -17.37 13.45 4.14
C GLU A 299 -18.35 13.46 5.34
N LYS A 300 -18.77 12.27 5.81
CA LYS A 300 -19.71 12.14 6.94
C LYS A 300 -19.04 12.01 8.30
N LEU A 301 -17.71 11.92 8.38
CA LEU A 301 -16.99 11.68 9.63
C LEU A 301 -17.11 12.90 10.56
N GLU A 302 -17.70 12.71 11.74
CA GLU A 302 -18.03 13.80 12.66
C GLU A 302 -16.98 14.01 13.75
N ALA A 303 -16.24 12.96 14.12
CA ALA A 303 -15.24 13.00 15.18
C ALA A 303 -14.10 11.99 14.97
N LEU A 304 -12.96 12.28 15.57
CA LEU A 304 -11.81 11.38 15.72
C LEU A 304 -12.01 10.46 16.94
N PRO A 305 -11.22 9.38 17.11
CA PRO A 305 -11.33 8.49 18.27
C PRO A 305 -11.15 9.27 19.58
N GLU A 306 -11.92 8.95 20.61
CA GLU A 306 -11.72 9.55 21.93
C GLU A 306 -10.38 9.10 22.54
N GLN A 307 -9.86 9.90 23.48
CA GLN A 307 -8.67 9.58 24.28
C GLN A 307 -7.41 9.24 23.45
N MET A 308 -7.24 9.84 22.26
CA MET A 308 -6.05 9.61 21.42
C MET A 308 -4.74 9.76 22.21
N HIS A 309 -4.65 10.80 23.05
CA HIS A 309 -3.48 11.06 23.91
C HIS A 309 -3.09 9.88 24.81
N ALA A 310 -4.04 9.04 25.23
CA ALA A 310 -3.82 7.89 26.10
C ALA A 310 -3.74 6.56 25.33
N LEU A 311 -4.59 6.39 24.31
CA LEU A 311 -4.73 5.12 23.58
C LEU A 311 -3.78 4.97 22.39
N LEU A 312 -3.25 6.07 21.86
CA LEU A 312 -2.33 6.11 20.73
C LEU A 312 -0.97 6.76 21.09
N PRO A 313 -0.28 6.34 22.18
CA PRO A 313 0.94 6.97 22.68
C PRO A 313 2.13 6.89 21.72
N SER A 314 2.06 6.07 20.66
CA SER A 314 3.11 5.92 19.65
C SER A 314 2.81 6.64 18.34
N LEU A 315 1.69 7.36 18.23
CA LEU A 315 1.30 8.04 16.99
C LEU A 315 2.32 9.12 16.62
N GLN A 316 2.93 9.00 15.46
CA GLN A 316 3.94 9.92 14.94
C GLN A 316 3.40 10.81 13.83
N SER A 317 2.44 10.32 13.04
CA SER A 317 1.88 11.05 11.91
C SER A 317 0.37 10.96 11.86
N LEU A 318 -0.30 12.11 11.80
CA LEU A 318 -1.74 12.25 11.62
C LEU A 318 -2.03 13.05 10.35
N VAL A 319 -2.75 12.43 9.42
CA VAL A 319 -3.13 13.02 8.13
C VAL A 319 -4.65 13.06 8.03
N LEU A 320 -5.22 14.26 7.92
CA LEU A 320 -6.66 14.49 7.83
C LEU A 320 -6.98 15.33 6.60
N HIS A 321 -7.48 14.69 5.55
CA HIS A 321 -7.78 15.32 4.28
C HIS A 321 -9.28 15.21 3.98
N ASN A 322 -9.87 16.28 3.43
CA ASN A 322 -11.24 16.32 2.92
C ASN A 322 -12.31 15.78 3.91
N CYS A 323 -12.16 16.08 5.21
CA CYS A 323 -13.08 15.69 6.27
C CYS A 323 -13.83 16.94 6.82
N PRO A 324 -14.86 17.45 6.12
CA PRO A 324 -15.48 18.75 6.39
C PRO A 324 -16.35 18.81 7.65
N LYS A 325 -16.70 17.65 8.24
CA LYS A 325 -17.59 17.55 9.40
C LYS A 325 -16.89 17.47 10.75
N ILE A 326 -15.61 17.10 10.79
CA ILE A 326 -14.81 17.07 12.02
C ILE A 326 -14.71 18.48 12.58
N GLU A 327 -15.14 18.70 13.83
CA GLU A 327 -15.19 20.03 14.44
C GLU A 327 -13.97 20.33 15.33
N SER A 328 -13.45 19.33 16.03
CA SER A 328 -12.34 19.49 16.97
C SER A 328 -11.51 18.21 17.11
N PHE A 329 -10.36 18.33 17.75
CA PHE A 329 -9.64 17.19 18.31
C PHE A 329 -10.38 16.63 19.55
N PRO A 330 -10.18 15.35 19.92
CA PRO A 330 -10.84 14.74 21.07
C PRO A 330 -10.37 15.35 22.40
N GLU A 331 -11.16 15.15 23.46
CA GLU A 331 -10.81 15.60 24.81
C GLU A 331 -9.46 15.03 25.27
N GLY A 332 -8.66 15.88 25.92
CA GLY A 332 -7.26 15.60 26.28
C GLY A 332 -6.25 15.76 25.14
N GLY A 333 -6.71 16.01 23.90
CA GLY A 333 -5.88 16.43 22.78
C GLY A 333 -5.16 15.29 22.05
N LEU A 334 -4.14 15.68 21.29
CA LEU A 334 -3.33 14.78 20.45
C LEU A 334 -2.21 14.10 21.23
N PRO A 335 -1.68 12.94 20.77
CA PRO A 335 -0.59 12.23 21.43
C PRO A 335 0.73 13.01 21.49
N SER A 336 1.47 12.88 22.59
CA SER A 336 2.71 13.64 22.83
C SER A 336 3.87 13.29 21.90
N LYS A 337 3.86 12.09 21.29
CA LYS A 337 4.84 11.65 20.28
C LYS A 337 4.51 12.10 18.85
N LEU A 338 3.40 12.81 18.64
CA LEU A 338 3.00 13.26 17.31
C LEU A 338 4.06 14.21 16.74
N GLY A 339 4.72 13.77 15.66
CA GLY A 339 5.78 14.49 14.97
C GLY A 339 5.32 15.23 13.73
N ALA A 340 4.31 14.71 13.04
CA ALA A 340 3.75 15.28 11.83
C ALA A 340 2.23 15.38 11.89
N LEU A 341 1.70 16.55 11.52
CA LEU A 341 0.27 16.81 11.39
C LEU A 341 -0.01 17.49 10.05
N ASP A 342 -0.79 16.85 9.19
CA ASP A 342 -1.22 17.40 7.89
C ASP A 342 -2.74 17.47 7.82
N ILE A 343 -3.27 18.68 7.71
CA ILE A 343 -4.71 18.96 7.66
C ILE A 343 -5.04 19.63 6.32
N ARG A 344 -5.93 19.03 5.53
CA ARG A 344 -6.34 19.60 4.24
C ARG A 344 -7.84 19.59 4.04
N ASN A 345 -8.42 20.72 3.65
CA ASN A 345 -9.85 20.87 3.36
C ASN A 345 -10.78 20.35 4.49
N CYS A 346 -10.44 20.66 5.75
CA CYS A 346 -11.19 20.27 6.94
C CYS A 346 -11.79 21.52 7.61
N LYS A 347 -12.66 22.23 6.87
CA LYS A 347 -13.14 23.58 7.21
C LYS A 347 -13.61 23.78 8.65
N LYS A 348 -14.37 22.84 9.22
CA LYS A 348 -14.89 22.96 10.59
C LYS A 348 -13.77 22.84 11.62
N LEU A 349 -12.89 21.84 11.45
CA LEU A 349 -11.70 21.64 12.29
C LEU A 349 -10.78 22.86 12.25
N VAL A 350 -10.56 23.44 11.06
CA VAL A 350 -9.77 24.68 10.89
C VAL A 350 -10.49 25.88 11.51
N GLY A 351 -11.82 25.93 11.51
CA GLY A 351 -12.62 26.93 12.22
C GLY A 351 -12.35 26.94 13.73
N GLY A 352 -12.19 25.76 14.33
CA GLY A 352 -11.86 25.54 15.76
C GLY A 352 -10.38 25.58 16.12
N ARG A 353 -9.49 26.02 15.22
CA ARG A 353 -8.02 25.92 15.38
C ARG A 353 -7.42 26.55 16.64
N ARG A 354 -8.11 27.50 17.27
CA ARG A 354 -7.64 28.13 18.53
C ARG A 354 -7.58 27.14 19.69
N ASP A 355 -8.36 26.07 19.63
CA ASP A 355 -8.48 25.08 20.68
C ASP A 355 -7.67 23.80 20.39
N TRP A 356 -6.83 23.80 19.34
CA TRP A 356 -6.06 22.61 18.97
C TRP A 356 -4.98 22.20 19.97
N GLY A 357 -4.47 23.13 20.77
CA GLY A 357 -3.44 22.84 21.78
C GLY A 357 -2.09 22.39 21.21
N LEU A 358 -1.79 22.62 19.92
CA LEU A 358 -0.56 22.12 19.29
C LEU A 358 0.72 22.65 19.96
N GLN A 359 0.68 23.84 20.55
CA GLN A 359 1.78 24.43 21.30
C GLN A 359 2.24 23.59 22.51
N THR A 360 1.42 22.65 22.96
CA THR A 360 1.74 21.74 24.07
C THR A 360 2.41 20.45 23.61
N LEU A 361 2.48 20.19 22.30
CA LEU A 361 3.02 18.94 21.74
C LEU A 361 4.56 19.01 21.68
N PRO A 362 5.29 18.22 22.47
CA PRO A 362 6.75 18.34 22.58
C PRO A 362 7.51 17.73 21.40
N SER A 363 6.85 16.90 20.59
CA SER A 363 7.48 16.17 19.48
C SER A 363 7.11 16.72 18.10
N LEU A 364 6.20 17.70 18.02
CA LEU A 364 5.67 18.16 16.73
C LEU A 364 6.75 18.96 15.99
N ILE A 365 7.24 18.39 14.89
CA ILE A 365 8.29 18.96 14.03
C ILE A 365 7.77 19.41 12.67
N SER A 366 6.68 18.81 12.19
CA SER A 366 6.11 19.10 10.87
C SER A 366 4.62 19.40 10.98
N PHE A 367 4.20 20.55 10.44
CA PHE A 367 2.81 20.96 10.41
C PHE A 367 2.45 21.51 9.03
N SER A 368 1.37 20.97 8.47
CA SER A 368 0.82 21.36 7.18
C SER A 368 -0.67 21.69 7.30
N MET A 369 -1.10 22.84 6.76
CA MET A 369 -2.50 23.24 6.74
C MET A 369 -2.91 23.85 5.40
N PHE A 370 -3.77 23.16 4.65
CA PHE A 370 -4.26 23.65 3.36
C PHE A 370 -5.78 23.64 3.32
N ASP A 371 -6.41 24.80 3.34
CA ASP A 371 -7.88 24.84 3.42
C ASP A 371 -8.46 25.87 2.46
N LYS A 372 -9.40 25.43 1.61
CA LYS A 372 -10.11 26.29 0.65
C LYS A 372 -11.30 27.04 1.25
N SER A 373 -11.52 26.96 2.56
CA SER A 373 -12.62 27.64 3.24
C SER A 373 -12.50 29.15 3.06
N ARG A 374 -13.66 29.79 2.88
CA ARG A 374 -13.80 31.25 2.84
C ARG A 374 -14.02 31.82 4.24
N ASP A 375 -13.64 31.09 5.29
CA ASP A 375 -13.67 31.62 6.65
C ASP A 375 -12.84 32.91 6.75
N VAL A 376 -13.19 33.75 7.72
CA VAL A 376 -12.55 35.07 7.95
C VAL A 376 -11.19 34.86 8.64
N LEU A 377 -10.29 34.09 8.04
CA LEU A 377 -8.90 33.94 8.47
C LEU A 377 -8.06 35.02 7.79
N GLU A 378 -8.12 36.26 8.30
CA GLU A 378 -7.37 37.39 7.73
C GLU A 378 -5.89 37.41 8.16
N SER A 379 -5.54 36.72 9.25
CA SER A 379 -4.17 36.65 9.78
C SER A 379 -3.84 35.27 10.36
N PHE A 380 -2.66 34.75 10.06
CA PHE A 380 -2.22 33.39 10.43
C PHE A 380 -0.68 33.33 10.59
N PRO A 381 -0.09 32.47 11.44
CA PRO A 381 -0.73 31.66 12.50
C PRO A 381 -1.06 32.46 13.76
N GLU A 382 -2.10 32.08 14.50
CA GLU A 382 -2.41 32.72 15.78
C GLU A 382 -1.24 32.63 16.80
N GLU A 383 -1.15 33.63 17.68
CA GLU A 383 -0.15 33.59 18.75
C GLU A 383 -0.40 32.39 19.67
N GLY A 384 0.63 31.57 19.87
CA GLY A 384 0.53 30.38 20.71
C GLY A 384 -0.19 29.21 20.07
N LEU A 385 -0.47 29.23 18.76
CA LEU A 385 -1.02 28.08 18.04
C LEU A 385 0.03 26.98 17.83
N LEU A 386 1.23 27.36 17.39
CA LEU A 386 2.27 26.43 16.95
C LEU A 386 3.37 26.26 18.02
N PRO A 387 3.94 25.05 18.19
CA PRO A 387 5.00 24.80 19.15
C PRO A 387 6.38 25.28 18.64
N PRO A 388 7.32 25.62 19.54
CA PRO A 388 8.66 26.09 19.17
C PRO A 388 9.57 24.99 18.58
N THR A 389 9.14 23.73 18.67
CA THR A 389 9.82 22.52 18.14
C THR A 389 9.67 22.37 16.63
N LEU A 390 8.77 23.14 16.02
CA LEU A 390 8.43 23.02 14.61
C LEU A 390 9.63 23.39 13.73
N THR A 391 10.04 22.46 12.86
CA THR A 391 11.12 22.65 11.86
C THR A 391 10.57 22.85 10.46
N PHE A 392 9.43 22.24 10.14
CA PHE A 392 8.75 22.39 8.87
C PHE A 392 7.34 22.95 9.05
N PHE A 393 7.06 24.07 8.41
CA PHE A 393 5.76 24.72 8.42
C PHE A 393 5.26 25.00 7.01
N SER A 394 4.17 24.36 6.62
CA SER A 394 3.55 24.58 5.33
C SER A 394 2.11 25.01 5.50
N PHE A 395 1.67 26.02 4.76
CA PHE A 395 0.26 26.34 4.68
C PHE A 395 -0.11 26.92 3.32
N GLY A 396 -1.40 26.81 2.98
CA GLY A 396 -1.85 27.37 1.74
C GLY A 396 -3.33 27.29 1.47
N ARG A 397 -3.71 27.82 0.30
CA ARG A 397 -5.10 27.89 -0.18
C ARG A 397 -6.02 28.76 0.69
N LEU A 398 -5.45 29.55 1.59
CA LEU A 398 -6.16 30.40 2.53
C LEU A 398 -6.64 31.68 1.82
N LEU A 399 -7.80 31.60 1.19
CA LEU A 399 -8.27 32.59 0.21
C LEU A 399 -8.46 34.02 0.78
N ASN A 400 -8.71 34.15 2.08
CA ASN A 400 -8.92 35.43 2.77
C ASN A 400 -7.71 35.90 3.60
N LEU A 401 -6.60 35.16 3.58
CA LEU A 401 -5.41 35.51 4.36
C LEU A 401 -4.80 36.80 3.81
N LYS A 402 -4.81 37.87 4.61
CA LYS A 402 -4.26 39.18 4.24
C LYS A 402 -2.85 39.41 4.76
N SER A 403 -2.50 38.79 5.89
CA SER A 403 -1.27 39.07 6.62
C SER A 403 -0.75 37.85 7.38
N LEU A 404 0.56 37.77 7.58
CA LEU A 404 1.13 36.81 8.53
C LEU A 404 1.25 37.43 9.92
N ASN A 405 0.83 36.70 10.95
CA ASN A 405 0.89 37.17 12.33
C ASN A 405 2.31 36.99 12.88
N LYS A 406 2.99 38.12 13.05
CA LYS A 406 4.32 38.23 13.65
C LYS A 406 4.45 37.45 14.98
N ARG A 407 3.51 37.60 15.92
CA ARG A 407 3.61 36.98 17.25
C ARG A 407 3.46 35.47 17.21
N GLY A 408 2.76 34.94 16.20
CA GLY A 408 2.66 33.50 15.94
C GLY A 408 3.96 32.91 15.42
N LEU A 409 4.66 33.63 14.52
CA LEU A 409 5.91 33.14 13.90
C LEU A 409 7.15 33.34 14.78
N GLN A 410 7.22 34.41 15.58
CA GLN A 410 8.42 34.76 16.35
C GLN A 410 8.86 33.73 17.39
N ARG A 411 7.95 32.87 17.85
CA ARG A 411 8.27 31.83 18.83
C ARG A 411 8.83 30.55 18.20
N LEU A 412 8.86 30.47 16.87
CA LEU A 412 9.30 29.29 16.12
C LEU A 412 10.82 29.33 15.91
N GLY A 413 11.58 29.23 17.01
CA GLY A 413 13.04 29.33 16.99
C GLY A 413 13.78 28.14 16.34
N SER A 414 13.07 27.05 16.03
CA SER A 414 13.62 25.87 15.35
C SER A 414 13.16 25.76 13.89
N LEU A 415 12.39 26.74 13.40
CA LEU A 415 11.78 26.66 12.07
C LEU A 415 12.86 26.77 11.01
N ASP A 416 13.01 25.73 10.21
CA ASP A 416 14.04 25.53 9.20
C ASP A 416 13.49 25.73 7.79
N SER A 417 12.29 25.22 7.51
CA SER A 417 11.65 25.33 6.20
C SER A 417 10.21 25.82 6.30
N MET A 418 9.86 26.80 5.47
CA MET A 418 8.52 27.38 5.39
C MET A 418 7.99 27.39 3.95
N LEU A 419 6.79 26.86 3.73
CA LEU A 419 6.10 26.89 2.44
C LEU A 419 4.78 27.65 2.55
N ILE A 420 4.61 28.65 1.67
CA ILE A 420 3.38 29.42 1.49
C ILE A 420 2.85 29.13 0.08
N PHE A 421 1.66 28.55 -0.01
CA PHE A 421 1.09 28.13 -1.29
C PHE A 421 -0.31 28.74 -1.53
N ASP A 422 -0.59 29.27 -2.71
CA ASP A 422 -1.93 29.67 -3.15
C ASP A 422 -2.68 30.57 -2.12
N CYS A 423 -2.03 31.66 -1.68
CA CYS A 423 -2.63 32.66 -0.79
C CYS A 423 -2.88 33.98 -1.57
N PRO A 424 -4.00 34.11 -2.30
CA PRO A 424 -4.18 35.19 -3.27
C PRO A 424 -4.34 36.59 -2.67
N GLN A 425 -4.77 36.70 -1.40
CA GLN A 425 -4.98 37.97 -0.72
C GLN A 425 -3.81 38.37 0.20
N LEU A 426 -2.74 37.57 0.27
CA LEU A 426 -1.64 37.82 1.20
C LEU A 426 -0.79 39.00 0.70
N GLN A 427 -0.90 40.14 1.39
CA GLN A 427 -0.40 41.42 0.87
C GLN A 427 1.07 41.66 1.17
N SER A 428 1.59 41.16 2.29
CA SER A 428 2.97 41.43 2.73
C SER A 428 3.44 40.44 3.78
N LEU A 429 4.76 40.29 3.89
CA LEU A 429 5.40 39.65 5.04
C LEU A 429 5.30 40.54 6.31
N PRO A 430 5.45 39.97 7.52
CA PRO A 430 5.45 40.73 8.77
C PRO A 430 6.42 41.92 8.73
N LYS A 431 6.15 42.98 9.51
CA LYS A 431 7.03 44.18 9.51
C LYS A 431 8.45 43.89 10.01
N GLU A 432 8.60 42.86 10.82
CA GLU A 432 9.89 42.37 11.33
C GLU A 432 10.31 41.14 10.53
N GLU A 433 11.60 40.82 10.60
CA GLU A 433 12.19 39.66 9.96
C GLU A 433 11.52 38.35 10.41
N LEU A 434 11.44 37.39 9.49
CA LEU A 434 11.05 36.01 9.79
C LEU A 434 12.04 35.37 10.78
N PRO A 435 11.73 34.20 11.37
CA PRO A 435 12.63 33.56 12.32
C PRO A 435 14.04 33.36 11.75
N ASN A 436 15.08 33.77 12.48
CA ASN A 436 16.47 33.66 12.03
C ASN A 436 16.96 32.22 11.79
N SER A 437 16.24 31.23 12.30
CA SER A 437 16.50 29.81 12.05
C SER A 437 16.11 29.35 10.64
N LEU A 438 15.31 30.16 9.92
CA LEU A 438 14.70 29.79 8.66
C LEU A 438 15.76 29.69 7.56
N PHE A 439 16.02 28.46 7.12
CA PHE A 439 16.96 28.12 6.06
C PHE A 439 16.30 28.18 4.68
N GLU A 440 15.06 27.71 4.57
CA GLU A 440 14.30 27.57 3.33
C GLU A 440 12.94 28.30 3.39
N LEU A 441 12.67 29.14 2.38
CA LEU A 441 11.37 29.77 2.14
C LEU A 441 10.90 29.52 0.71
N GLN A 442 9.76 28.85 0.58
CA GLN A 442 9.07 28.66 -0.68
C GLN A 442 7.77 29.46 -0.72
N ILE A 443 7.58 30.28 -1.77
CA ILE A 443 6.33 31.01 -2.03
C ILE A 443 5.82 30.62 -3.41
N CYS A 444 4.65 30.01 -3.45
CA CYS A 444 4.03 29.52 -4.69
C CYS A 444 2.61 30.08 -4.82
N ASP A 445 2.23 30.52 -6.00
CA ASP A 445 0.88 30.98 -6.36
C ASP A 445 0.34 32.10 -5.43
N CYS A 446 1.23 33.01 -4.99
CA CYS A 446 0.88 34.15 -4.12
C CYS A 446 1.05 35.49 -4.87
N PRO A 447 0.08 35.90 -5.73
CA PRO A 447 0.24 36.99 -6.69
C PRO A 447 0.54 38.36 -6.08
N LEU A 448 0.02 38.67 -4.88
CA LEU A 448 0.27 39.96 -4.20
C LEU A 448 1.60 39.97 -3.43
N LEU A 449 2.01 38.82 -2.87
CA LEU A 449 3.23 38.69 -2.10
C LEU A 449 4.48 38.57 -3.00
N LYS A 450 4.39 37.77 -4.07
CA LYS A 450 5.47 37.51 -5.02
C LYS A 450 6.23 38.77 -5.47
N PRO A 451 5.60 39.83 -6.00
CA PRO A 451 6.32 41.01 -6.48
C PRO A 451 7.08 41.73 -5.36
N ARG A 452 6.62 41.63 -4.10
CA ARG A 452 7.25 42.25 -2.94
C ARG A 452 8.46 41.49 -2.43
N CYS A 453 8.55 40.20 -2.71
CA CYS A 453 9.67 39.34 -2.32
C CYS A 453 10.73 39.21 -3.43
N ARG A 454 10.64 40.00 -4.52
CA ARG A 454 11.66 40.01 -5.58
C ARG A 454 13.01 40.44 -5.02
N ARG A 455 14.06 39.75 -5.44
CA ARG A 455 15.44 40.03 -5.05
C ARG A 455 15.80 41.49 -5.32
N GLU A 456 16.34 42.17 -4.30
CA GLU A 456 16.88 43.55 -4.33
C GLU A 456 15.89 44.67 -4.68
N GLU A 457 14.79 44.38 -5.39
CA GLU A 457 13.79 45.35 -5.84
C GLU A 457 12.51 45.33 -4.99
N GLY A 458 12.20 44.18 -4.38
CA GLY A 458 10.95 43.96 -3.67
C GLY A 458 10.91 44.66 -2.30
N GLU A 459 9.80 45.32 -1.99
CA GLU A 459 9.60 46.01 -0.70
C GLU A 459 9.81 45.11 0.52
N ASP A 460 9.51 43.81 0.41
CA ASP A 460 9.63 42.83 1.50
C ASP A 460 10.94 42.02 1.42
N TRP A 461 11.82 42.26 0.44
CA TRP A 461 13.08 41.53 0.27
C TRP A 461 13.96 41.57 1.52
N HIS A 462 14.10 42.75 2.15
CA HIS A 462 14.90 42.92 3.36
C HIS A 462 14.45 42.03 4.53
N LYS A 463 13.19 41.56 4.52
CA LYS A 463 12.61 40.70 5.58
C LYS A 463 12.99 39.23 5.42
N ILE A 464 13.50 38.84 4.24
CA ILE A 464 13.83 37.47 3.87
C ILE A 464 15.26 37.31 3.35
N ALA A 465 15.99 38.41 3.16
CA ALA A 465 17.35 38.40 2.62
C ALA A 465 18.36 37.59 3.46
N HIS A 466 18.05 37.30 4.73
CA HIS A 466 18.85 36.45 5.60
C HIS A 466 18.67 34.94 5.33
N ILE A 467 17.64 34.54 4.57
CA ILE A 467 17.28 33.15 4.29
C ILE A 467 18.17 32.61 3.17
N SER A 468 18.76 31.44 3.37
CA SER A 468 19.74 30.86 2.44
C SER A 468 19.13 30.30 1.17
N PHE A 469 17.94 29.69 1.24
CA PHE A 469 17.27 29.11 0.08
C PHE A 469 15.88 29.73 -0.10
N ILE A 470 15.70 30.52 -1.15
CA ILE A 470 14.43 31.18 -1.44
C ILE A 470 13.95 30.76 -2.82
N LYS A 471 12.75 30.21 -2.91
CA LYS A 471 12.12 29.76 -4.15
C LYS A 471 10.75 30.41 -4.32
N ILE A 472 10.53 31.07 -5.46
CA ILE A 472 9.26 31.73 -5.79
C ILE A 472 8.72 31.18 -7.11
N ASP A 473 7.52 30.59 -7.10
CA ASP A 473 6.86 29.96 -8.26
C ASP A 473 7.76 29.02 -9.08
N GLY A 474 8.60 28.23 -8.40
CA GLY A 474 9.52 27.32 -9.06
C GLY A 474 10.93 27.89 -9.30
N GLU A 475 11.11 29.21 -9.26
CA GLU A 475 12.37 29.89 -9.52
C GLU A 475 13.17 30.12 -8.23
N VAL A 476 14.43 29.68 -8.19
CA VAL A 476 15.34 29.96 -7.08
C VAL A 476 15.89 31.39 -7.23
N ILE A 477 15.75 32.19 -6.18
CA ILE A 477 16.19 33.60 -6.17
C ILE A 477 17.32 33.90 -5.17
N SER A 478 17.69 32.92 -4.34
CA SER A 478 18.88 32.95 -3.50
C SER A 478 20.16 32.61 -4.30
N GLU A 479 21.32 33.07 -3.84
CA GLU A 479 22.64 32.80 -4.46
C GLU A 479 23.19 31.41 -4.15
#